data_AF-M6UHT9-F1
#
_entry.id   AF-M6UHT9-F1
#
_cell.length_a   1.000
_cell.length_b   1.000
_cell.length_c   1.000
_cell.angle_alpha   90.00
_cell.angle_beta   90.00
_cell.angle_gamma   90.00
#
_symmetry.space_group_name_H-M   'P 1'
#
loop_
_entity.id
_entity.type
_entity.pdbx_description
1 polymer ?
#
loop_
_entity_poly.entity_id
_entity_poly.type
_entity_poly.pdbx_seq_one_letter_code
_entity_poly.pdbx_strand_id
1 'polypeptide(L)' 'MIIINGNECKDFICITLEMKTISKFAKEAEINYDRLSKSLNGQGSYPEIRETFKKWNVPYRTYRSTRFHDKRKNRRIPL' A
#
# COMPACT_ATOMS: atom_id res chain seq x y z
N MET A 1 4.41 -14.12 -5.00
CA MET A 1 3.72 -13.67 -3.77
C MET A 1 3.02 -12.36 -4.07
N ILE A 2 1.70 -12.25 -3.87
CA ILE A 2 0.96 -10.99 -4.07
C ILE A 2 0.82 -10.30 -2.72
N ILE A 3 1.30 -9.07 -2.61
CA ILE A 3 1.27 -8.27 -1.39
C ILE A 3 -0.01 -7.44 -1.36
N ILE A 4 -0.73 -7.56 -0.25
CA ILE A 4 -2.03 -6.93 -0.03
C ILE A 4 -1.92 -5.85 1.04
N ASN A 5 -1.04 -6.06 2.01
CA ASN A 5 -0.78 -5.14 3.11
C ASN A 5 0.21 -4.05 2.69
N GLY A 6 -0.15 -2.81 2.98
CA GLY A 6 0.71 -1.65 2.76
C GLY A 6 2.09 -1.77 3.40
N ASN A 7 2.16 -2.28 4.64
CA ASN A 7 3.42 -2.36 5.37
C ASN A 7 4.33 -3.45 4.79
N GLU A 8 3.80 -4.63 4.46
CA GLU A 8 4.57 -5.66 3.75
C GLU A 8 5.08 -5.17 2.40
N CYS A 9 4.33 -4.28 1.72
CA CYS A 9 4.79 -3.68 0.47
C CYS A 9 5.94 -2.69 0.69
N LYS A 10 5.92 -1.94 1.79
CA LYS A 10 7.02 -1.07 2.19
C LYS A 10 8.26 -1.91 2.47
N ASP A 11 8.13 -2.99 3.22
CA ASP A 11 9.23 -3.89 3.54
C ASP A 11 9.78 -4.56 2.27
N PHE A 12 8.91 -5.01 1.36
CA PHE A 12 9.33 -5.56 0.08
C PHE A 12 10.12 -4.56 -0.76
N ILE A 13 9.67 -3.30 -0.85
CA ILE A 13 10.40 -2.24 -1.55
C ILE A 13 11.76 -2.01 -0.88
N CYS A 14 11.81 -1.96 0.45
CA CYS A 14 13.05 -1.73 1.17
C CYS A 14 14.05 -2.88 1.04
N ILE A 15 13.58 -4.12 1.09
CA ILE A 15 14.43 -5.32 1.06
C ILE A 15 14.79 -5.71 -0.37
N THR A 16 13.80 -5.77 -1.27
CA THR A 16 13.97 -6.35 -2.62
C THR A 16 14.54 -5.35 -3.61
N LEU A 17 14.16 -4.08 -3.50
CA LEU A 17 14.70 -3.02 -4.37
C LEU A 17 15.92 -2.32 -3.75
N GLU A 18 16.41 -2.80 -2.59
CA GLU A 18 17.50 -2.19 -1.81
C GLU A 18 17.32 -0.68 -1.56
N MET A 19 16.05 -0.23 -1.55
CA MET A 19 15.68 1.16 -1.38
C MET A 19 15.56 1.46 0.11
N LYS A 20 16.56 2.12 0.71
CA LYS A 20 16.55 2.47 2.15
C LYS A 20 15.24 3.10 2.65
N THR A 21 14.51 3.80 1.78
CA THR A 21 13.23 4.42 2.11
C THR A 21 12.28 4.41 0.91
N ILE A 22 10.97 4.40 1.22
CA ILE A 22 9.89 4.58 0.23
C ILE A 22 10.01 5.94 -0.47
N SER A 23 10.55 6.96 0.20
CA SER A 23 10.79 8.28 -0.38
C SER A 23 11.85 8.25 -1.48
N LYS A 24 12.88 7.40 -1.36
CA LYS A 24 13.86 7.18 -2.42
C LYS A 24 13.20 6.51 -3.63
N PHE A 25 12.37 5.49 -3.38
CA PHE A 25 11.58 4.86 -4.44
C PHE A 25 10.68 5.86 -5.16
N ALA A 26 9.97 6.73 -4.42
CA ALA A 26 9.11 7.75 -5.03
C ALA A 26 9.87 8.71 -5.95
N LYS A 27 11.10 9.08 -5.58
CA LYS A 27 11.98 9.92 -6.41
C LYS A 27 12.46 9.19 -7.66
N GLU A 28 12.96 7.96 -7.53
CA GLU A 28 13.45 7.17 -8.67
C GLU A 28 12.34 6.78 -9.64
N ALA A 29 11.13 6.56 -9.12
CA ALA A 29 9.96 6.28 -9.92
C ALA A 29 9.22 7.53 -10.41
N GLU A 30 9.70 8.74 -10.09
CA GLU A 30 9.10 10.03 -10.46
C GLU A 30 7.60 10.14 -10.11
N ILE A 31 7.20 9.59 -8.96
CA ILE A 31 5.82 9.60 -8.47
C ILE A 31 5.66 10.44 -7.21
N ASN A 32 4.44 10.94 -7.02
CA ASN A 32 4.10 11.71 -5.84
C ASN A 32 4.11 10.82 -4.58
N TYR A 33 4.99 11.16 -3.62
CA TYR A 33 5.13 10.43 -2.36
C TYR A 33 3.86 10.40 -1.51
N ASP A 34 3.08 11.48 -1.46
CA ASP A 34 1.81 11.51 -0.71
C ASP A 34 0.80 10.52 -1.29
N ARG A 35 0.69 10.47 -2.62
CA ARG A 35 -0.17 9.50 -3.31
C ARG A 35 0.30 8.06 -3.10
N LEU A 36 1.60 7.83 -3.17
CA LEU A 36 2.21 6.53 -2.86
C LEU A 36 1.89 6.09 -1.43
N SER A 37 2.13 6.97 -0.44
CA SER A 37 1.85 6.70 0.97
C SER A 37 0.38 6.37 1.22
N LYS A 38 -0.53 7.18 0.67
CA LYS A 38 -1.98 6.93 0.73
C LYS A 38 -2.37 5.60 0.07
N SER A 39 -1.72 5.24 -1.04
CA SER A 39 -1.98 3.97 -1.72
C SER A 39 -1.51 2.76 -0.94
N LEU A 40 -0.34 2.86 -0.34
CA LEU A 40 0.19 1.83 0.56
C LEU A 40 -0.70 1.70 1.81
N ASN A 41 -1.18 2.80 2.38
CA ASN A 41 -2.06 2.75 3.55
C ASN A 41 -3.53 2.38 3.22
N GLY A 42 -3.83 2.00 1.96
CA GLY A 42 -5.18 1.60 1.53
C GLY A 42 -6.19 2.74 1.47
N GLN A 43 -5.75 3.99 1.58
CA GLN A 43 -6.60 5.19 1.60
C GLN A 43 -6.94 5.71 0.19
N GLY A 44 -6.17 5.34 -0.82
CA GLY A 44 -6.37 5.81 -2.20
C GLY A 44 -5.87 4.81 -3.25
N SER A 45 -6.59 4.73 -4.37
CA SER A 45 -6.14 3.96 -5.53
C SER A 45 -5.80 4.93 -6.65
N TYR A 46 -4.50 5.06 -6.93
CA TYR A 46 -3.98 5.95 -7.96
C TYR A 46 -3.46 5.13 -9.15
N PRO A 47 -3.95 5.36 -10.38
CA PRO A 47 -3.52 4.63 -11.57
C PRO A 47 -2.01 4.67 -11.78
N GLU A 48 -1.40 5.84 -11.59
CA GLU A 48 0.04 6.06 -11.76
C GLU A 48 0.87 5.19 -10.81
N ILE A 49 0.43 4.99 -9.57
CA ILE A 49 1.11 4.13 -8.60
C ILE A 49 1.05 2.66 -9.04
N ARG A 50 -0.11 2.25 -9.58
CA ARG A 50 -0.31 0.88 -10.06
C ARG A 50 0.51 0.59 -11.31
N GLU A 51 0.65 1.56 -12.21
CA GLU A 51 1.51 1.45 -13.38
C GLU A 51 2.99 1.39 -12.99
N THR A 52 3.42 2.24 -12.06
CA THR A 52 4.77 2.19 -11.50
C THR A 52 5.06 0.84 -10.88
N PHE A 53 4.17 0.30 -10.04
CA PHE A 53 4.40 -1.02 -9.44
C PHE A 53 4.49 -2.14 -10.48
N LYS A 54 3.72 -2.08 -11.57
CA LYS A 54 3.91 -3.02 -12.69
C LYS A 54 5.27 -2.85 -13.36
N LYS A 55 5.68 -1.62 -13.65
CA LYS A 55 6.96 -1.32 -14.31
C LYS A 55 8.16 -1.79 -13.47
N TRP A 56 8.05 -1.67 -12.16
CA TRP A 56 9.09 -2.05 -11.20
C TRP A 56 8.94 -3.50 -10.68
N ASN A 57 8.02 -4.30 -11.26
CA ASN A 57 7.71 -5.66 -10.81
C ASN A 57 7.39 -5.79 -9.31
N VAL A 58 6.83 -4.74 -8.70
CA VAL A 58 6.36 -4.76 -7.32
C VAL A 58 5.01 -5.48 -7.30
N PRO A 59 4.89 -6.64 -6.62
CA PRO A 59 3.69 -7.47 -6.69
C PRO A 59 2.60 -6.97 -5.73
N TYR A 60 2.30 -5.67 -5.78
CA TYR A 60 1.30 -5.04 -4.91
C TYR A 60 -0.07 -5.00 -5.58
N ARG A 61 -1.09 -5.51 -4.87
CA ARG A 61 -2.48 -5.44 -5.30
C ARG A 61 -3.24 -4.50 -4.38
N THR A 62 -3.46 -3.28 -4.85
CA THR A 62 -4.37 -2.33 -4.20
C THR A 62 -5.78 -2.92 -4.24
N TYR A 63 -6.34 -3.29 -3.09
CA TYR A 63 -7.77 -3.56 -3.02
C TYR A 63 -8.51 -2.25 -3.29
N ARG A 64 -9.50 -2.26 -4.21
CA ARG A 64 -10.62 -1.34 -4.06
C ARG A 64 -11.14 -1.63 -2.66
N SER A 65 -11.10 -0.65 -1.77
CA SER A 65 -11.62 -0.76 -0.41
C SER A 65 -13.06 -1.31 -0.47
N THR A 66 -13.21 -2.63 -0.44
CA THR A 66 -14.44 -3.26 0.03
C THR A 66 -14.36 -3.13 1.52
N ARG A 67 -14.69 -1.92 1.97
CA ARG A 67 -15.05 -1.54 3.33
C ARG A 67 -14.54 -2.55 4.35
N PHE A 68 -13.39 -2.25 4.96
CA PHE A 68 -13.24 -2.62 6.36
C PHE A 68 -14.30 -1.82 7.14
N HIS A 69 -15.57 -2.25 7.05
CA HIS A 69 -16.47 -2.17 8.17
C HIS A 69 -15.84 -3.08 9.21
N ASP A 70 -14.85 -2.53 9.91
CA ASP A 70 -14.50 -2.97 11.23
C ASP A 70 -15.75 -2.74 12.09
N LYS A 71 -16.73 -3.64 11.96
CA LYS A 71 -17.76 -3.82 12.96
C LYS A 71 -17.00 -4.36 14.17
N ARG A 72 -16.38 -3.46 14.92
CA ARG A 72 -16.21 -3.63 16.36
C ARG A 72 -17.60 -3.85 16.93
N LYS A 73 -18.05 -5.11 16.88
CA LYS A 73 -19.25 -5.60 17.51
C LYS A 73 -18.92 -5.61 19.00
N ASN A 74 -18.93 -4.44 19.63
CA ASN A 74 -19.01 -4.32 21.07
C ASN A 74 -20.31 -5.02 21.46
N ARG A 75 -20.20 -6.32 21.80
CA ARG A 75 -21.21 -7.05 22.54
C ARG A 75 -21.31 -6.36 23.91
N ARG A 76 -22.15 -5.33 24.01
CA ARG A 76 -22.74 -4.96 25.30
C ARG A 76 -23.62 -6.14 25.69
N ILE A 77 -23.12 -6.91 26.64
CA ILE A 77 -23.89 -7.89 27.39
C ILE A 77 -24.93 -7.07 28.17
N PRO A 78 -26.24 -7.33 28.04
CA PRO A 78 -27.21 -6.78 28.98
C PRO A 78 -27.07 -7.55 30.29
N LEU A 79 -26.92 -6.82 31.40
CA LEU A 79 -27.29 -7.30 32.73
C LEU A 79 -28.82 -7.24 32.86
#